data_AF-A0A8J1MTC9-F1
#
_entry.id   AF-A0A8J1MTC9-F1
#
_cell.length_a   1.000
_cell.length_b   1.000
_cell.length_c   1.000
_cell.angle_alpha   90.00
_cell.angle_beta   90.00
_cell.angle_gamma   90.00
#
_symmetry.space_group_name_H-M   'P 1'
#
loop_
_entity.id
_entity.type
_entity.pdbx_description
1 polymer ?
#
loop_
_entity_poly.entity_id
_entity_poly.type
_entity_poly.pdbx_seq_one_letter_code
_entity_poly.pdbx_strand_id
1 'polypeptide(L)'
;MLWGGFDSTQSSCVLFWWSHLYIWAFCDIREGRGRVYNYNVPVRLTHECGASVTGVILRDSHGVAQVRFVTGNKILRILKSKALAPDLPEDLYHLIKKAVAVRKHLERNRKDKDAKFRLILIESRIHRLARYYKTRRVLPPNWKYESSTASALVA
;
A
#
# COMPACT_ATOMS: atom_id res chain seq x y z
N MET A 1 3.70 -2.99 -73.99
CA MET A 1 2.85 -1.79 -74.04
C MET A 1 3.14 -0.94 -72.81
N LEU A 2 3.48 0.33 -73.08
CA LEU A 2 3.28 1.53 -72.26
C LEU A 2 3.86 1.57 -70.82
N TRP A 3 5.04 2.19 -70.72
CA TRP A 3 5.35 3.42 -69.99
C TRP A 3 4.45 3.91 -68.83
N GLY A 4 5.13 4.42 -67.79
CA GLY A 4 4.64 5.44 -66.85
C GLY A 4 4.76 4.94 -65.40
N GLY A 5 5.68 5.38 -64.54
CA GLY A 5 6.24 6.72 -64.39
C GLY A 5 5.29 7.58 -63.56
N PHE A 6 5.39 7.56 -62.22
CA PHE A 6 4.98 8.68 -61.38
C PHE A 6 5.73 8.67 -60.04
N ASP A 7 6.40 9.79 -59.78
CA ASP A 7 7.25 10.09 -58.65
C ASP A 7 6.45 10.63 -57.45
N SER A 8 7.01 10.43 -56.25
CA SER A 8 6.93 11.26 -55.04
C SER A 8 5.57 11.83 -54.56
N THR A 9 5.13 11.44 -53.34
CA THR A 9 5.03 12.34 -52.16
C THR A 9 4.37 11.66 -50.93
N GLN A 10 5.14 11.63 -49.83
CA GLN A 10 4.74 11.75 -48.41
C GLN A 10 3.37 11.25 -47.93
N SER A 11 3.37 10.26 -47.02
CA SER A 11 3.25 10.53 -45.57
C SER A 11 3.08 9.25 -44.75
N SER A 12 4.09 9.01 -43.93
CA SER A 12 3.96 8.63 -42.51
C SER A 12 3.66 7.16 -42.15
N CYS A 13 4.74 6.56 -41.63
CA CYS A 13 4.78 5.58 -40.54
C CYS A 13 4.39 4.13 -40.85
N VAL A 14 5.24 3.51 -41.67
CA VAL A 14 5.94 2.23 -41.40
C VAL A 14 5.22 1.26 -40.44
N LEU A 15 4.31 0.47 -41.02
CA LEU A 15 4.15 -0.94 -40.65
C LEU A 15 4.95 -1.75 -41.67
N PHE A 16 6.09 -2.32 -41.29
CA PHE A 16 6.46 -3.71 -41.64
C PHE A 16 7.83 -4.11 -41.07
N TRP A 17 7.79 -5.11 -40.18
CA TRP A 17 8.66 -6.29 -40.06
C TRP A 17 10.19 -6.19 -40.21
N TRP A 18 10.89 -6.75 -39.22
CA TRP A 18 11.65 -8.03 -39.30
C TRP A 18 12.29 -8.26 -37.91
N SER A 19 12.02 -9.37 -37.20
CA SER A 19 12.79 -10.61 -37.31
C SER A 19 14.31 -10.40 -37.35
N HIS A 20 14.93 -10.05 -36.20
CA HIS A 20 16.14 -10.69 -35.70
C HIS A 20 16.55 -10.09 -34.35
N LEU A 21 16.82 -10.98 -33.39
CA LEU A 21 17.67 -10.86 -32.20
C LEU A 21 17.51 -9.61 -31.30
N TYR A 22 17.17 -9.90 -30.03
CA TYR A 22 17.03 -9.02 -28.86
C TYR A 22 15.62 -8.49 -28.54
N ILE A 23 14.71 -9.43 -28.28
CA ILE A 23 13.63 -9.25 -27.32
C ILE A 23 14.18 -9.60 -25.93
N TRP A 24 14.63 -8.61 -25.16
CA TRP A 24 14.56 -8.72 -23.69
C TRP A 24 13.15 -8.29 -23.26
N ALA A 25 12.20 -9.17 -23.54
CA ALA A 25 10.94 -9.24 -22.84
C ALA A 25 10.74 -10.70 -22.44
N PHE A 26 11.59 -11.16 -21.52
CA PHE A 26 11.29 -12.34 -20.73
C PHE A 26 10.27 -11.93 -19.66
N CYS A 27 9.03 -11.71 -20.09
CA CYS A 27 7.85 -11.79 -19.23
C CYS A 27 7.26 -13.17 -19.49
N ASP A 28 7.72 -14.15 -18.71
CA ASP A 28 7.27 -15.53 -18.81
C ASP A 28 5.78 -15.62 -18.45
N ILE A 29 4.95 -15.65 -19.49
CA ILE A 29 3.53 -15.99 -19.47
C ILE A 29 3.38 -17.39 -20.10
N ARG A 30 4.26 -18.35 -19.80
CA ARG A 30 4.10 -19.74 -20.26
C ARG A 30 4.49 -20.77 -19.21
N GLU A 31 3.65 -20.89 -18.19
CA GLU A 31 3.40 -22.22 -17.60
C GLU A 31 1.90 -22.43 -17.44
N GLY A 32 1.30 -22.99 -18.50
CA GLY A 32 -0.05 -23.55 -18.52
C GLY A 32 -0.15 -24.86 -17.73
N ARG A 33 0.22 -24.83 -16.45
CA ARG A 33 -0.18 -25.84 -15.47
C ARG A 33 -1.10 -25.15 -14.49
N GLY A 34 -2.35 -25.61 -14.46
CA GLY A 34 -3.38 -25.20 -13.51
C GLY A 34 -3.01 -25.46 -12.05
N ARG A 35 -1.99 -24.79 -11.54
CA ARG A 35 -2.14 -24.17 -10.23
C ARG A 35 -2.94 -22.91 -10.48
N VAL A 36 -4.27 -23.09 -10.53
CA VAL A 36 -5.13 -22.14 -9.82
C VAL A 36 -4.51 -22.12 -8.45
N TYR A 37 -3.60 -21.17 -8.20
CA TYR A 37 -3.31 -20.86 -6.84
C TYR A 37 -4.61 -20.26 -6.36
N ASN A 38 -5.42 -21.16 -5.81
CA ASN A 38 -6.53 -20.87 -4.95
C ASN A 38 -5.86 -20.30 -3.69
N TYR A 39 -5.19 -19.16 -3.84
CA TYR A 39 -4.85 -18.29 -2.75
C TYR A 39 -6.20 -17.67 -2.37
N ASN A 40 -7.06 -18.49 -1.77
CA ASN A 40 -7.65 -18.08 -0.51
C ASN A 40 -6.48 -17.57 0.32
N VAL A 41 -6.11 -16.28 0.13
CA VAL A 41 -5.13 -15.59 0.96
C VAL A 41 -5.54 -15.98 2.36
N PRO A 42 -4.74 -16.79 3.08
CA PRO A 42 -5.23 -17.48 4.26
C PRO A 42 -5.74 -16.42 5.20
N VAL A 43 -7.07 -16.37 5.33
CA VAL A 43 -7.80 -15.28 5.99
C VAL A 43 -7.44 -15.23 7.48
N ARG A 44 -6.82 -16.31 7.98
CA ARG A 44 -6.24 -16.41 9.33
C ARG A 44 -5.11 -15.40 9.58
N LEU A 45 -4.33 -15.01 8.57
CA LEU A 45 -3.21 -14.07 8.75
C LEU A 45 -3.67 -12.60 8.86
N THR A 46 -4.88 -12.28 8.43
CA THR A 46 -5.36 -10.88 8.38
C THR A 46 -5.96 -10.38 9.68
N HIS A 47 -6.17 -11.25 10.67
CA HIS A 47 -6.72 -10.86 11.97
C HIS A 47 -5.67 -10.23 12.92
N GLU A 48 -4.38 -10.49 12.69
CA GLU A 48 -3.30 -10.07 13.59
C GLU A 48 -2.36 -9.04 12.96
N CYS A 49 -2.32 -8.95 11.62
CA CYS A 49 -1.29 -8.23 10.89
C CYS A 49 -1.87 -7.10 10.02
N GLY A 50 -1.37 -5.88 10.21
CA GLY A 50 -1.70 -4.72 9.39
C GLY A 50 -1.33 -4.88 7.91
N ALA A 51 -1.99 -4.15 7.02
CA ALA A 51 -1.89 -4.33 5.56
C ALA A 51 -0.45 -4.21 4.99
N SER A 52 0.42 -3.47 5.67
CA SER A 52 1.85 -3.36 5.39
C SER A 52 2.58 -4.70 5.64
N VAL A 53 2.37 -5.26 6.84
CA VAL A 53 3.01 -6.51 7.28
C VAL A 53 2.53 -7.68 6.45
N THR A 54 1.23 -7.72 6.10
CA THR A 54 0.69 -8.74 5.19
C THR A 54 1.44 -8.75 3.84
N GLY A 55 1.82 -7.58 3.32
CA GLY A 55 2.58 -7.49 2.07
C GLY A 55 4.00 -8.08 2.17
N VAL A 56 4.64 -7.93 3.33
CA VAL A 56 5.97 -8.50 3.60
C VAL A 56 5.88 -10.02 3.72
N ILE A 57 4.92 -10.54 4.48
CA ILE A 57 4.72 -11.99 4.64
C ILE A 57 4.41 -12.65 3.30
N LEU A 58 3.59 -12.01 2.45
CA LEU A 58 3.29 -12.54 1.12
C LEU A 58 4.52 -12.60 0.20
N ARG A 59 5.49 -11.72 0.39
CA ARG A 59 6.76 -11.76 -0.35
C ARG A 59 7.66 -12.87 0.18
N ASP A 60 7.86 -12.91 1.48
CA ASP A 60 8.88 -13.77 2.11
C ASP A 60 8.42 -15.23 2.22
N SER A 61 7.14 -15.47 2.52
CA SER A 61 6.60 -16.83 2.68
C SER A 61 5.96 -17.39 1.41
N HIS A 62 5.32 -16.54 0.59
CA HIS A 62 4.53 -16.98 -0.56
C HIS A 62 5.13 -16.60 -1.92
N GLY A 63 6.27 -15.89 -1.94
CA GLY A 63 6.96 -15.50 -3.18
C GLY A 63 6.18 -14.51 -4.05
N VAL A 64 5.14 -13.85 -3.53
CA VAL A 64 4.33 -12.89 -4.28
C VAL A 64 4.96 -11.51 -4.18
N ALA A 65 5.62 -11.06 -5.25
CA ALA A 65 6.28 -9.75 -5.27
C ALA A 65 5.29 -8.58 -5.10
N GLN A 66 4.15 -8.62 -5.79
CA GLN A 66 3.07 -7.63 -5.64
C GLN A 66 1.68 -8.26 -5.77
N VAL A 67 0.84 -8.04 -4.75
CA VAL A 67 -0.54 -8.56 -4.68
C VAL A 67 -1.44 -7.99 -5.79
N ARG A 68 -1.16 -6.77 -6.25
CA ARG A 68 -1.95 -6.10 -7.29
C ARG A 68 -1.91 -6.83 -8.63
N PHE A 69 -0.80 -7.46 -8.99
CA PHE A 69 -0.69 -8.20 -10.26
C PHE A 69 -1.43 -9.53 -10.22
N VAL A 70 -1.46 -10.19 -9.07
CA VAL A 70 -2.12 -11.49 -8.91
C VAL A 70 -3.64 -11.33 -8.83
N THR A 71 -4.12 -10.39 -8.01
CA THR A 71 -5.56 -10.27 -7.69
C THR A 71 -6.24 -9.11 -8.41
N GLY A 72 -5.49 -8.27 -9.14
CA GLY A 72 -6.00 -7.04 -9.79
C GLY A 72 -6.34 -5.89 -8.82
N ASN A 73 -6.49 -6.18 -7.53
CA ASN A 73 -6.88 -5.24 -6.48
C ASN A 73 -5.76 -5.00 -5.46
N LYS A 74 -5.79 -3.84 -4.80
CA LYS A 74 -4.92 -3.53 -3.66
C LYS A 74 -5.39 -4.29 -2.41
N ILE A 75 -4.46 -4.64 -1.52
CA ILE A 75 -4.72 -5.36 -0.25
C ILE A 75 -5.85 -4.70 0.55
N LEU A 76 -5.82 -3.37 0.73
CA LEU A 76 -6.88 -2.64 1.46
C LEU A 76 -8.27 -2.80 0.85
N ARG A 77 -8.39 -2.98 -0.47
CA ARG A 77 -9.69 -3.23 -1.12
C ARG A 77 -10.18 -4.65 -0.85
N ILE A 78 -9.27 -5.61 -0.88
CA ILE A 78 -9.57 -7.02 -0.57
C ILE A 78 -10.03 -7.16 0.90
N LEU A 79 -9.39 -6.44 1.82
CA LEU A 79 -9.79 -6.42 3.23
C LEU A 79 -11.18 -5.82 3.44
N LYS A 80 -11.50 -4.73 2.73
CA LYS A 80 -12.84 -4.12 2.76
C LYS A 80 -13.92 -5.06 2.20
N SER A 81 -13.65 -5.74 1.08
CA SER A 81 -14.60 -6.70 0.52
C SER A 81 -14.84 -7.91 1.42
N LYS A 82 -13.85 -8.27 2.24
CA LYS A 82 -13.93 -9.37 3.20
C LYS A 82 -14.43 -8.93 4.58
N ALA A 83 -14.80 -7.66 4.76
CA ALA A 83 -15.22 -7.05 6.04
C ALA A 83 -14.21 -7.19 7.20
N LEU A 84 -12.93 -7.40 6.89
CA LEU A 84 -11.83 -7.48 7.87
C LEU A 84 -10.97 -6.21 7.87
N ALA A 85 -11.57 -5.09 7.46
CA ALA A 85 -10.84 -3.83 7.41
C ALA A 85 -10.76 -3.23 8.81
N PRO A 86 -9.58 -2.78 9.26
CA PRO A 86 -9.47 -2.08 10.52
C PRO A 86 -10.25 -0.76 10.46
N ASP A 87 -11.00 -0.45 11.52
CA ASP A 87 -11.80 0.78 11.64
C ASP A 87 -10.91 2.03 11.61
N LEU A 88 -9.69 1.91 12.14
CA LEU A 88 -8.67 2.94 12.11
C LEU A 88 -7.63 2.61 11.03
N PRO A 89 -7.19 3.62 10.25
CA PRO A 89 -6.12 3.40 9.29
C PRO A 89 -4.80 3.08 10.00
N GLU A 90 -4.07 2.11 9.46
CA GLU A 90 -2.82 1.58 9.99
C GLU A 90 -1.79 2.65 10.39
N ASP A 91 -1.65 3.70 9.56
CA ASP A 91 -0.70 4.78 9.81
C ASP A 91 -1.01 5.55 11.09
N LEU A 92 -2.30 5.78 11.34
CA LEU A 92 -2.77 6.54 12.50
C LEU A 92 -2.60 5.69 13.77
N TYR A 93 -2.97 4.41 13.71
CA TYR A 93 -2.78 3.45 14.79
C TYR A 93 -1.31 3.39 15.25
N HIS A 94 -0.37 3.26 14.33
CA HIS A 94 1.05 3.19 14.66
C HIS A 94 1.61 4.50 15.25
N LEU A 95 1.14 5.66 14.80
CA LEU A 95 1.58 6.94 15.37
C LEU A 95 1.06 7.13 16.80
N ILE A 96 -0.20 6.74 17.06
CA ILE A 96 -0.78 6.78 18.40
C ILE A 96 -0.02 5.82 19.32
N LYS A 97 0.26 4.59 18.86
CA LYS A 97 1.06 3.60 19.61
C LYS A 97 2.46 4.13 19.99
N LYS A 98 3.13 4.80 19.05
CA LYS A 98 4.42 5.48 19.32
C LYS A 98 4.27 6.62 20.34
N ALA A 99 3.24 7.45 20.21
CA ALA A 99 2.99 8.55 21.13
C ALA A 99 2.75 8.05 22.57
N VAL A 100 1.96 6.98 22.74
CA VAL A 100 1.70 6.35 24.04
C VAL A 100 3.00 5.81 24.66
N ALA A 101 3.86 5.15 23.86
CA ALA A 101 5.16 4.67 24.34
C ALA A 101 6.07 5.82 24.82
N VAL A 102 6.12 6.93 24.07
CA VAL A 102 6.91 8.11 24.45
C VAL A 102 6.35 8.78 25.71
N ARG A 103 5.02 8.84 25.89
CA ARG A 103 4.43 9.36 27.14
C ARG A 103 4.83 8.52 28.35
N LYS A 104 4.72 7.19 28.25
CA LYS A 104 5.15 6.25 29.32
C LYS A 104 6.63 6.41 29.66
N HIS A 105 7.47 6.70 28.67
CA HIS A 105 8.89 6.99 28.90
C HIS A 105 9.09 8.31 29.67
N LEU A 106 8.38 9.38 29.28
CA LEU A 106 8.48 10.70 29.91
C LEU A 106 7.93 10.75 31.34
N GLU A 107 6.96 9.88 31.68
CA GLU A 107 6.46 9.75 33.06
C GLU A 107 7.57 9.38 34.05
N ARG A 108 8.50 8.52 33.62
CA ARG A 108 9.69 8.11 34.39
C ARG A 108 10.83 9.11 34.23
N ASN A 109 11.04 9.60 33.01
CA ASN A 109 12.16 10.47 32.64
C ASN A 109 11.69 11.90 32.31
N ARG A 110 11.30 12.66 33.35
CA ARG A 110 10.75 14.02 33.17
C ARG A 110 11.74 15.06 32.62
N LYS A 111 13.04 14.80 32.75
CA LYS A 111 14.12 15.73 32.32
C LYS A 111 14.52 15.58 30.85
N ASP A 112 14.05 14.55 30.16
CA ASP A 112 14.41 14.32 28.76
C ASP A 112 13.69 15.31 27.83
N LYS A 113 14.44 16.32 27.37
CA LYS A 113 13.95 17.35 26.44
C LYS A 113 13.83 16.84 25.00
N ASP A 114 14.64 15.87 24.60
CA ASP A 114 14.62 15.33 23.24
C ASP A 114 13.37 14.46 23.04
N ALA A 115 13.06 13.59 24.01
CA ALA A 115 11.82 12.80 23.98
C ALA A 115 10.56 13.70 23.98
N LYS A 116 10.58 14.82 24.73
CA LYS A 116 9.48 15.81 24.71
C LYS A 116 9.33 16.46 23.33
N PHE A 117 10.44 16.84 22.69
CA PHE A 117 10.42 17.38 21.33
C PHE A 117 9.88 16.36 20.32
N ARG A 118 10.33 15.11 20.39
CA ARG A 118 9.83 14.02 19.53
C ARG A 118 8.34 13.77 19.73
N LEU A 119 7.83 13.85 20.95
CA LEU A 119 6.39 13.74 21.23
C LEU A 119 5.60 14.81 20.46
N ILE A 120 6.04 16.07 20.53
CA ILE A 120 5.40 17.19 19.81
C ILE A 120 5.36 16.95 18.30
N LEU A 121 6.45 16.43 17.72
CA LEU A 121 6.50 16.10 16.30
C LEU A 121 5.51 14.98 15.94
N ILE A 122 5.40 13.94 16.78
CA ILE A 122 4.47 12.83 16.55
C ILE A 122 3.02 13.32 16.64
N GLU A 123 2.68 14.11 17.66
CA GLU A 123 1.34 14.69 17.82
C GLU A 123 0.97 15.61 16.64
N SER A 124 1.92 16.43 16.19
CA SER A 124 1.74 17.29 15.01
C SER A 124 1.44 16.46 13.75
N ARG A 125 2.12 15.32 13.56
CA ARG A 125 1.85 14.39 12.45
C ARG A 125 0.46 13.76 12.54
N ILE A 126 0.04 13.36 13.74
CA ILE A 126 -1.31 12.80 13.98
C ILE A 126 -2.37 13.83 13.59
N HIS A 127 -2.25 15.09 14.02
CA HIS A 127 -3.20 16.14 13.65
C HIS A 127 -3.25 16.42 12.15
N ARG A 128 -2.10 16.38 11.46
CA ARG A 128 -2.07 16.52 9.99
C ARG A 128 -2.79 15.38 9.28
N LEU A 129 -2.55 14.14 9.69
CA LEU A 129 -3.21 12.97 9.11
C LEU A 129 -4.71 12.92 9.44
N ALA A 130 -5.09 13.27 10.66
CA ALA A 130 -6.49 13.35 11.05
C ALA A 130 -7.26 14.32 10.15
N ARG A 131 -6.71 15.50 9.84
CA ARG A 131 -7.31 16.44 8.87
C ARG A 131 -7.50 15.81 7.50
N TYR A 132 -6.47 15.14 6.98
CA TYR A 132 -6.54 14.46 5.68
C TYR A 132 -7.64 13.39 5.62
N TYR A 133 -7.74 12.54 6.65
CA TYR A 133 -8.72 11.46 6.68
C TYR A 133 -10.16 11.95 6.91
N LYS A 134 -10.34 13.09 7.59
CA LYS A 134 -11.65 13.79 7.68
C LYS A 134 -12.10 14.28 6.31
N THR A 135 -11.21 14.92 5.54
CA THR A 135 -11.55 15.38 4.17
C THR A 135 -11.95 14.23 3.26
N ARG A 136 -11.29 13.07 3.39
CA ARG A 136 -11.61 11.86 2.61
C ARG A 136 -12.80 11.04 3.13
N ARG A 137 -13.48 11.51 4.19
CA ARG A 137 -14.62 10.83 4.84
C ARG A 137 -14.32 9.39 5.29
N VAL A 138 -13.05 9.09 5.57
CA VAL A 138 -12.66 7.78 6.12
C VAL A 138 -12.90 7.76 7.63
N LEU A 139 -12.68 8.90 8.29
CA LEU A 139 -12.98 9.10 9.70
C LEU A 139 -14.21 10.00 9.87
N PRO A 140 -14.97 9.85 10.96
CA PRO A 140 -16.08 10.73 11.24
C PRO A 140 -15.56 12.14 11.61
N PRO A 141 -16.31 13.20 11.29
CA PRO A 141 -15.83 14.58 11.44
C PRO A 141 -15.58 14.99 12.90
N ASN A 142 -16.32 14.39 13.83
CA ASN A 142 -16.23 14.59 15.28
C ASN A 142 -14.97 13.95 15.90
N TRP A 143 -14.22 13.12 15.17
CA TRP A 143 -13.06 12.43 15.70
C TRP A 143 -11.96 13.43 16.12
N LYS A 144 -11.48 13.31 17.36
CA LYS A 144 -10.38 14.12 17.90
C LYS A 144 -9.37 13.20 18.59
N TYR A 145 -8.10 13.56 18.45
CA TYR A 145 -7.02 12.90 19.17
C TYR A 145 -6.85 13.57 20.52
N GLU A 146 -7.14 12.83 21.60
CA GLU A 146 -6.87 13.27 22.97
C GLU A 146 -5.81 12.37 23.60
N SER A 147 -4.87 12.98 24.32
CA SER A 147 -3.74 12.29 24.94
C SER A 147 -4.18 11.23 25.95
N SER A 148 -5.26 11.49 26.68
CA SER A 148 -5.80 10.62 27.74
C SER A 148 -6.50 9.38 27.19
N THR A 149 -7.20 9.51 26.05
CA THR A 149 -7.95 8.41 25.43
C THR A 149 -7.09 7.55 24.50
N ALA A 150 -5.92 8.05 24.11
CA ALA A 150 -4.98 7.37 23.22
C ALA A 150 -4.62 5.93 23.66
N SER A 151 -4.53 5.68 24.96
CA SER A 151 -4.22 4.34 25.49
C SER A 151 -5.34 3.33 25.27
N ALA A 152 -6.61 3.76 25.29
CA ALA A 152 -7.77 2.89 25.08
C ALA A 152 -7.99 2.54 23.60
N LEU A 153 -7.48 3.37 22.67
CA LEU A 153 -7.59 3.14 21.22
C LEU A 153 -6.57 2.11 20.69
N VAL A 154 -5.57 1.74 21.49
CA VAL A 154 -4.46 0.86 21.10
C VAL A 154 -4.46 -0.45 21.91
N ALA A 155 -5.39 -0.59 22.87
CA ALA A 155 -5.55 -1.76 23.72
C ALA A 155 -6.22 -2.93 22.99
#